data_AF-A0A258SW03-F1
#
_entry.id   AF-A0A258SW03-F1
#
_cell.length_a   1.000
_cell.length_b   1.000
_cell.length_c   1.000
_cell.angle_alpha   90.00
_cell.angle_beta   90.00
_cell.angle_gamma   90.00
#
_symmetry.space_group_name_H-M   'P 1'
#
loop_
_entity.id
_entity.type
_entity.pdbx_description
1 polymer ?
#
loop_
_entity_poly.entity_id
_entity_poly.type
_entity_poly.pdbx_seq_one_letter_code
_entity_poly.pdbx_strand_id
1 'polypeptide(L)'
;FIEVKWYAFLKPRPLKFVGHNPLAQVFMFWVMVVGGLFMIGTGFALYSEGEGLGSWQDRLFGWIIPALGGSMNVHTFHHLGMWVFIVFVIIHVYSVIREDIMSRQSMVSAITNGYRTFRDDDPE
;
A
#
# COMPACT_ATOMS: atom_id res chain seq x y z
N PHE A 1 -2.89 -8.07 17.05
CA PHE A 1 -2.42 -7.01 17.97
C PHE A 1 -0.97 -7.17 18.47
N ILE A 2 -0.32 -8.33 18.31
CA ILE A 2 1.04 -8.56 18.81
C ILE A 2 2.11 -7.86 17.95
N GLU A 3 1.94 -7.77 16.63
CA GLU A 3 2.93 -7.09 15.78
C GLU A 3 2.94 -5.57 15.87
N VAL A 4 1.79 -4.94 16.14
CA VAL A 4 1.77 -3.50 16.44
C VAL A 4 2.66 -3.21 17.66
N LYS A 5 2.62 -4.08 18.68
CA LYS A 5 3.50 -3.99 19.84
C LYS A 5 4.97 -4.30 19.52
N TRP A 6 5.25 -5.21 18.58
CA TRP A 6 6.62 -5.48 18.09
C TRP A 6 7.22 -4.27 17.36
N TYR A 7 6.48 -3.68 16.42
CA TYR A 7 6.93 -2.47 15.70
C TYR A 7 7.02 -1.26 16.62
N ALA A 8 6.22 -1.20 17.69
CA ALA A 8 6.30 -0.19 18.74
C ALA A 8 7.32 -0.51 19.85
N PHE A 9 8.19 -1.52 19.69
CA PHE A 9 9.22 -1.93 20.66
C PHE A 9 8.70 -2.40 22.04
N LEU A 10 7.42 -2.69 22.18
CA LEU A 10 6.78 -3.15 23.41
C LEU A 10 6.92 -4.67 23.64
N LYS A 11 7.54 -5.42 22.72
CA LYS A 11 7.77 -6.86 22.86
C LYS A 11 9.17 -7.22 22.35
N PRO A 12 9.91 -8.13 23.02
CA PRO A 12 11.27 -8.48 22.61
C PRO A 12 11.36 -9.50 21.46
N ARG A 13 10.28 -10.20 21.08
CA ARG A 13 10.30 -11.21 20.00
C ARG A 13 9.03 -11.18 19.12
N PRO A 14 9.16 -11.22 17.79
CA PRO A 14 8.04 -11.41 16.86
C PRO A 14 7.60 -12.88 16.83
N LEU A 15 6.35 -13.14 16.44
CA LEU A 15 5.87 -14.50 16.15
C LEU A 15 6.28 -14.85 14.71
N LYS A 16 6.73 -16.09 14.47
CA LYS A 16 7.00 -16.58 13.10
C LYS A 16 5.70 -16.77 12.34
N PHE A 17 5.44 -15.93 11.34
CA PHE A 17 4.37 -16.13 10.39
C PHE A 17 4.92 -16.69 9.08
N VAL A 18 4.35 -17.80 8.61
CA VAL A 18 4.61 -18.33 7.26
C VAL A 18 3.79 -17.48 6.28
N GLY A 19 4.38 -16.39 5.78
CA GLY A 19 3.75 -15.49 4.79
C GLY A 19 3.91 -14.01 5.14
N HIS A 20 2.88 -13.21 4.84
CA HIS A 20 2.79 -11.81 5.26
C HIS A 20 2.18 -11.71 6.66
N ASN A 21 2.76 -10.84 7.49
CA ASN A 21 2.19 -10.44 8.78
C ASN A 21 0.72 -10.00 8.59
N PRO A 22 -0.23 -10.40 9.46
CA PRO A 22 -1.63 -10.00 9.37
C PRO A 22 -1.84 -8.48 9.26
N LEU A 23 -0.99 -7.69 9.90
CA LEU A 23 -0.98 -6.23 9.78
C LEU A 23 -0.63 -5.79 8.36
N ALA A 24 0.40 -6.39 7.75
CA ALA A 24 0.81 -6.08 6.38
C ALA A 24 -0.27 -6.46 5.36
N GLN A 25 -1.00 -7.56 5.56
CA GLN A 25 -2.11 -7.95 4.68
C GLN A 25 -3.25 -6.95 4.69
N VAL A 26 -3.66 -6.48 5.88
CA VAL A 26 -4.72 -5.46 6.01
C VAL A 26 -4.30 -4.16 5.31
N PHE A 27 -3.08 -3.71 5.54
CA PHE A 27 -2.56 -2.49 4.89
C PHE A 27 -2.44 -2.64 3.37
N MET A 28 -1.97 -3.79 2.87
CA MET A 28 -1.90 -4.03 1.43
C MET A 28 -3.28 -4.04 0.78
N PHE A 29 -4.30 -4.65 1.40
CA PHE A 29 -5.66 -4.63 0.85
C PHE A 29 -6.22 -3.20 0.79
N TRP A 30 -6.20 -2.47 1.91
CA TRP A 30 -6.83 -1.15 1.96
C TRP A 30 -6.07 -0.09 1.17
N VAL A 31 -4.74 -0.06 1.24
CA VAL A 31 -3.97 0.96 0.52
C VAL A 31 -3.80 0.58 -0.95
N MET A 32 -3.40 -0.66 -1.25
CA MET A 32 -3.07 -1.03 -2.63
C MET A 32 -4.31 -1.36 -3.46
N VAL A 33 -5.27 -2.11 -2.92
CA VAL A 33 -6.47 -2.49 -3.70
C VAL A 33 -7.50 -1.37 -3.65
N VAL A 34 -8.00 -1.02 -2.46
CA VAL A 34 -9.07 -0.02 -2.36
C VAL A 34 -8.54 1.38 -2.71
N GLY A 35 -7.42 1.79 -2.13
CA GLY A 35 -6.78 3.06 -2.46
C GLY A 35 -6.31 3.13 -3.92
N GLY A 36 -5.80 2.02 -4.48
CA GLY A 36 -5.40 1.96 -5.89
C GLY A 36 -6.56 2.14 -6.85
N LEU A 37 -7.68 1.44 -6.61
CA LEU A 37 -8.91 1.61 -7.40
C LEU A 37 -9.46 3.04 -7.31
N PHE A 38 -9.41 3.64 -6.12
CA PHE A 38 -9.78 5.04 -5.93
C PHE A 38 -8.90 5.99 -6.76
N MET A 39 -7.58 5.81 -6.73
CA MET A 39 -6.62 6.62 -7.49
C MET A 39 -6.79 6.44 -9.00
N ILE A 40 -7.05 5.22 -9.47
CA ILE A 40 -7.35 4.94 -10.88
C ILE A 40 -8.62 5.68 -11.31
N GLY A 41 -9.71 5.53 -10.55
CA GLY A 41 -10.99 6.15 -10.88
C GLY A 41 -10.91 7.67 -10.91
N THR A 42 -10.38 8.28 -9.86
CA THR A 42 -10.22 9.74 -9.78
C THR A 42 -9.21 10.27 -10.81
N GLY A 43 -8.13 9.54 -11.08
CA GLY A 43 -7.15 9.91 -12.11
C GLY A 43 -7.75 9.92 -13.51
N PHE A 44 -8.51 8.89 -13.89
CA PHE A 44 -9.18 8.87 -15.19
C PHE A 44 -10.32 9.90 -15.29
N ALA A 45 -11.04 10.16 -14.19
CA ALA A 45 -12.04 11.22 -14.16
C ALA A 45 -11.41 12.59 -14.47
N LEU A 46 -10.29 12.93 -13.82
CA LEU A 46 -9.57 14.18 -14.09
C LEU A 46 -8.95 14.21 -15.49
N TYR A 47 -8.41 13.09 -15.96
CA TYR A 47 -7.87 12.98 -17.31
C TYR A 47 -8.95 13.23 -18.38
N SER A 48 -10.17 12.78 -18.13
CA SER A 48 -11.29 12.98 -19.05
C SER A 48 -11.67 14.45 -19.26
N GLU A 49 -11.45 15.32 -18.27
CA GLU A 49 -11.68 16.77 -18.41
C GLU A 49 -10.71 17.40 -19.43
N GLY A 50 -9.46 16.89 -19.48
CA GLY A 50 -8.46 17.34 -20.45
C GLY A 50 -8.68 16.78 -21.86
N GLU A 51 -9.11 15.52 -21.95
CA GLU A 51 -9.39 14.85 -23.24
C GLU A 51 -10.68 15.38 -23.90
N GLY A 52 -11.66 15.77 -23.08
CA GLY A 52 -12.93 16.33 -23.53
C GLY A 52 -14.11 15.38 -23.39
N LEU A 53 -15.32 15.98 -23.45
CA LEU A 53 -16.60 15.29 -23.31
C LEU A 53 -16.80 14.24 -24.40
N GLY A 54 -17.28 13.06 -24.03
CA GLY A 54 -17.49 11.96 -24.96
C GLY A 54 -16.24 11.16 -25.29
N SER A 55 -15.13 11.38 -24.60
CA SER A 55 -14.00 10.45 -24.54
C SER A 55 -14.41 9.13 -23.86
N TRP A 56 -13.64 8.05 -24.02
CA TRP A 56 -13.97 6.78 -23.37
C TRP A 56 -13.79 6.88 -21.84
N GLN A 57 -12.84 7.70 -21.40
CA GLN A 57 -12.56 8.01 -20.00
C GLN A 57 -13.74 8.74 -19.38
N ASP A 58 -14.31 9.75 -20.06
CA ASP A 58 -15.49 10.48 -19.62
C ASP A 58 -16.70 9.55 -19.46
N ARG A 59 -16.94 8.66 -20.44
CA ARG A 59 -18.05 7.70 -20.37
C ARG A 59 -17.95 6.73 -19.20
N LEU A 60 -16.73 6.31 -18.82
CA LEU A 60 -16.53 5.33 -17.75
C LEU A 60 -16.33 5.96 -16.36
N PHE A 61 -15.73 7.15 -16.29
CA PHE A 61 -15.25 7.75 -15.04
C PHE A 61 -15.73 9.19 -14.83
N GLY A 62 -16.30 9.86 -15.83
CA GLY A 62 -16.75 11.26 -15.73
C GLY A 62 -17.80 11.49 -14.65
N TRP A 63 -18.59 10.47 -14.31
CA TRP A 63 -19.58 10.50 -13.22
C TRP A 63 -18.96 10.71 -11.83
N ILE A 64 -17.66 10.46 -11.65
CA ILE A 64 -16.95 10.67 -10.38
C ILE A 64 -16.86 12.17 -10.04
N ILE A 65 -16.78 13.03 -11.05
CA ILE A 65 -16.68 14.49 -10.88
C ILE A 65 -17.92 15.07 -10.17
N PRO A 66 -19.15 14.86 -10.66
CA PRO A 66 -20.33 15.32 -9.94
C PRO A 66 -20.55 14.57 -8.62
N ALA A 67 -20.18 13.28 -8.54
CA ALA A 67 -20.32 12.49 -7.31
C ALA A 67 -19.47 13.03 -6.14
N LEU A 68 -18.30 13.62 -6.43
CA LEU A 68 -17.43 14.26 -5.44
C LEU A 68 -17.66 15.78 -5.30
N GLY A 69 -18.70 16.32 -5.94
CA GLY A 69 -19.08 17.73 -5.81
C GLY A 69 -18.25 18.69 -6.67
N GLY A 70 -17.61 18.20 -7.73
CA GLY A 70 -16.91 19.01 -8.73
C GLY A 70 -15.41 18.68 -8.88
N SER A 71 -14.82 19.16 -9.97
CA SER A 71 -13.44 18.86 -10.38
C SER A 71 -12.41 19.17 -9.29
N MET A 72 -12.50 20.34 -8.66
CA MET A 72 -11.56 20.76 -7.62
C MET A 72 -11.55 19.80 -6.42
N ASN A 73 -12.71 19.25 -6.06
CA ASN A 73 -12.79 18.26 -4.98
C ASN A 73 -12.13 16.95 -5.41
N VAL A 74 -12.36 16.48 -6.65
CA VAL A 74 -11.67 15.29 -7.18
C VAL A 74 -10.16 15.48 -7.15
N HIS A 75 -9.64 16.63 -7.59
CA HIS A 75 -8.22 16.98 -7.49
C HIS A 75 -7.73 16.90 -6.04
N THR A 76 -8.46 17.49 -5.10
CA THR A 76 -8.11 17.50 -3.67
C THR A 76 -8.04 16.09 -3.11
N PHE A 77 -9.05 15.25 -3.36
CA PHE A 77 -9.06 13.88 -2.87
C PHE A 77 -8.02 12.99 -3.55
N HIS A 78 -7.76 13.20 -4.85
CA HIS A 78 -6.70 12.49 -5.56
C HIS A 78 -5.31 12.83 -4.97
N HIS A 79 -5.04 14.12 -4.69
CA HIS A 79 -3.80 14.52 -4.02
C HIS A 79 -3.69 13.97 -2.59
N LEU A 80 -4.80 13.92 -1.85
CA LEU A 80 -4.83 13.28 -0.54
C LEU A 80 -4.49 11.78 -0.64
N GLY A 81 -5.05 11.08 -1.63
CA GLY A 81 -4.72 9.67 -1.91
C GLY A 81 -3.25 9.47 -2.27
N MET A 82 -2.67 10.36 -3.08
CA MET A 82 -1.23 10.38 -3.36
C MET A 82 -0.40 10.49 -2.07
N TRP A 83 -0.75 11.40 -1.15
CA TRP A 83 -0.05 11.53 0.13
C TRP A 83 -0.14 10.26 0.98
N VAL A 84 -1.30 9.60 1.02
CA VAL A 84 -1.47 8.30 1.69
C VAL A 84 -0.52 7.25 1.09
N PHE A 85 -0.39 7.21 -0.24
CA PHE A 85 0.53 6.30 -0.93
C PHE A 85 1.99 6.60 -0.61
N ILE A 86 2.39 7.88 -0.61
CA ILE A 86 3.76 8.29 -0.24
C ILE A 86 4.09 7.82 1.18
N VAL A 87 3.23 8.10 2.16
CA VAL A 87 3.43 7.68 3.54
C VAL A 87 3.49 6.15 3.64
N PHE A 88 2.61 5.44 2.93
CA PHE A 88 2.63 3.98 2.89
C PHE A 88 3.95 3.43 2.33
N VAL A 89 4.48 4.00 1.24
CA VAL A 89 5.77 3.58 0.66
C VAL A 89 6.90 3.76 1.67
N ILE A 90 6.94 4.90 2.37
CA ILE A 90 7.94 5.15 3.42
C ILE A 90 7.87 4.08 4.51
N ILE A 91 6.67 3.82 5.04
CA ILE A 91 6.45 2.81 6.08
C ILE A 91 6.80 1.40 5.57
N HIS A 92 6.42 1.07 4.34
CA HIS A 92 6.64 -0.23 3.73
C HIS A 92 8.12 -0.52 3.54
N VAL A 93 8.87 0.43 2.96
CA VAL A 93 10.32 0.34 2.76
C VAL A 93 11.04 0.24 4.10
N TYR A 94 10.68 1.07 5.08
CA TYR A 94 11.22 0.96 6.43
C TYR A 94 10.95 -0.42 7.05
N SER A 95 9.72 -0.92 6.93
CA SER A 95 9.31 -2.18 7.56
C SER A 95 10.05 -3.37 6.95
N VAL A 96 10.22 -3.42 5.62
CA VAL A 96 10.94 -4.51 4.97
C VAL A 96 12.43 -4.47 5.28
N ILE A 97 13.06 -3.29 5.30
CA ILE A 97 14.48 -3.14 5.66
C ILE A 97 14.70 -3.49 7.13
N ARG A 98 13.84 -3.01 8.04
CA ARG A 98 13.91 -3.34 9.46
C ARG A 98 13.77 -4.84 9.68
N GLU A 99 12.82 -5.48 9.01
CA GLU A 99 12.64 -6.93 9.12
C GLU A 99 13.86 -7.67 8.56
N ASP A 100 14.46 -7.22 7.46
CA ASP A 100 15.66 -7.86 6.90
C ASP A 100 16.90 -7.73 7.82
N ILE A 101 17.05 -6.60 8.52
CA ILE A 101 18.17 -6.39 9.47
C ILE A 101 17.93 -7.12 10.80
N MET A 102 16.69 -7.10 11.32
CA MET A 102 16.35 -7.56 12.68
C MET A 102 15.90 -9.03 12.71
N SER A 103 15.34 -9.53 11.61
CA SER A 103 14.87 -10.91 11.50
C SER A 103 15.99 -11.84 11.02
N ARG A 104 15.87 -13.13 11.32
CA ARG A 104 16.82 -14.17 10.85
C ARG A 104 16.48 -14.67 9.44
N GLN A 105 15.74 -13.87 8.67
CA GLN A 105 15.16 -14.21 7.38
C GLN A 105 15.52 -13.15 6.36
N SER A 106 16.03 -13.58 5.20
CA SER A 106 16.41 -12.69 4.10
C SER A 106 15.19 -12.31 3.25
N MET A 107 14.40 -11.34 3.72
CA MET A 107 13.19 -10.88 3.04
C MET A 107 13.51 -10.04 1.80
N VAL A 108 14.57 -9.22 1.83
CA VAL A 108 14.99 -8.42 0.67
C VAL A 108 15.60 -9.31 -0.41
N SER A 109 16.41 -10.29 0.00
CA SER A 109 16.97 -11.31 -0.90
C SER A 109 15.89 -12.14 -1.62
N ALA A 110 14.75 -12.39 -0.96
CA ALA A 110 13.64 -13.06 -1.61
C ALA A 110 13.01 -12.21 -2.72
N ILE A 111 13.04 -10.88 -2.62
CA ILE A 111 12.53 -9.95 -3.64
C ILE A 111 13.51 -9.86 -4.82
N THR A 112 14.81 -9.76 -4.55
CA THR A 112 15.82 -9.54 -5.60
C THR A 112 16.28 -10.81 -6.31
N ASN A 113 16.32 -11.94 -5.61
CA ASN A 113 16.92 -13.18 -6.10
C ASN A 113 16.02 -14.41 -5.91
N GLY A 114 14.79 -14.23 -5.39
CA GLY A 114 13.75 -15.28 -5.35
C GLY A 114 13.95 -16.36 -4.28
N TYR A 115 15.11 -16.42 -3.64
CA TYR A 115 15.41 -17.41 -2.60
C TYR A 115 15.28 -16.79 -1.21
N ARG A 116 14.46 -17.41 -0.37
CA ARG A 116 14.30 -17.08 1.05
C ARG A 116 15.08 -18.11 1.87
N THR A 117 16.10 -17.64 2.59
CA THR A 117 16.91 -18.49 3.49
C THR A 117 16.57 -18.14 4.93
N PHE A 118 16.27 -19.17 5.72
CA PHE A 118 16.12 -19.07 7.16
C PHE A 118 17.47 -19.44 7.77
N ARG A 119 18.06 -18.53 8.55
CA ARG A 119 19.42 -18.73 9.08
C ARG A 119 19.47 -19.58 10.36
N ASP A 120 18.34 -20.15 10.80
CA ASP A 120 18.24 -20.97 12.02
C ASP A 120 17.10 -22.00 11.96
N ASP A 121 17.36 -23.18 12.52
CA ASP A 121 16.43 -24.34 12.63
C ASP A 121 15.60 -24.34 13.93
N ASP A 122 15.72 -23.29 14.75
CA ASP A 122 14.96 -23.19 16.00
C ASP A 122 13.45 -23.06 15.67
N PRO A 123 12.55 -23.91 16.20
CA PRO A 123 11.11 -23.80 15.96
C PRO A 123 10.46 -22.60 16.66
N GLU A 124 11.13 -21.95 17.62
CA GLU A 124 10.61 -20.81 18.41
C GLU A 124 10.95 -19.43 17.85
#